data_AF-A0A969PLN9-F1
#
_entry.id   AF-A0A969PLN9-F1
#
_cell.length_a   1.000
_cell.length_b   1.000
_cell.length_c   1.000
_cell.angle_alpha   90.00
_cell.angle_beta   90.00
_cell.angle_gamma   90.00
#
_symmetry.space_group_name_H-M   'P 1'
#
loop_
_entity.id
_entity.type
_entity.pdbx_description
1 polymer ?
#
loop_
_entity_poly.entity_id
_entity_poly.type
_entity_poly.pdbx_seq_one_letter_code
_entity_poly.pdbx_strand_id
1 'polypeptide(L)'
;MLTVCVTIDWWFPSLPSSIWASIFLGLAVVEWVSHAETQRRRERRGERIQGVWCRSCWHFGFVLASISYPLLWERVEAFFATGESQSIVLSWMLVPLTLTGVALRMGGKRRRRATIFSSYASILAQVLTIWQPSTRLVSLGVASGLMLVNSRYYRHPIAAAIQIGFSLCFVAAFLWEKLSVSGWFLFGAIAISTLWLLSSWLRQQNTILASLYRKAADSWAITLCAIAIILLTCKTLFSYWSFPIPHWHYLATPLIISGAILYRYRQQLNNYAIYGIVWTIELAICEEVLLIHGSNLAVAIVNIILGLFSLLITDWLLERQSPLSSLKILPLIFALLGIFWRWDEFNTYTGLLTLGAALTGIGVGYRLRGKVITYCSLIGISLAGYELVIYQMLQSSGGNPADGLTILAFVAAAIALIYRLFVYFITIARS
;
A
#
# COMPACT_ATOMS: atom_id res chain seq x y z
N MET A 1 12.87 -33.38 34.23
CA MET A 1 12.18 -33.06 32.97
C MET A 1 12.14 -34.25 32.04
N LEU A 2 13.27 -34.73 31.50
CA LEU A 2 13.28 -35.97 30.70
C LEU A 2 12.67 -37.17 31.46
N THR A 3 12.97 -37.29 32.76
CA THR A 3 12.36 -38.29 33.65
C THR A 3 10.83 -38.15 33.77
N VAL A 4 10.31 -36.92 33.71
CA VAL A 4 8.86 -36.64 33.74
C VAL A 4 8.22 -37.02 32.40
N CYS A 5 8.88 -36.70 31.28
CA CYS A 5 8.40 -37.10 29.96
C CYS A 5 8.37 -38.64 29.82
N VAL A 6 9.44 -39.33 30.24
CA VAL A 6 9.53 -40.80 30.18
C VAL A 6 8.52 -41.47 31.10
N THR A 7 8.22 -40.90 32.28
CA THR A 7 7.19 -41.46 33.16
C THR A 7 5.78 -41.26 32.63
N ILE A 8 5.50 -40.11 31.98
CA ILE A 8 4.21 -39.89 31.30
C ILE A 8 4.05 -40.84 30.11
N ASP A 9 5.09 -41.00 29.30
CA ASP A 9 5.09 -41.91 28.15
C ASP A 9 4.91 -43.38 28.58
N TRP A 10 5.56 -43.77 29.68
CA TRP A 10 5.39 -45.10 30.25
C TRP A 10 3.95 -45.38 30.72
N TRP A 11 3.27 -44.38 31.27
CA TRP A 11 1.87 -44.51 31.72
C TRP A 11 0.86 -44.38 30.59
N PHE A 12 1.14 -43.58 29.57
CA PHE A 12 0.23 -43.30 28.47
C PHE A 12 0.96 -43.28 27.12
N PRO A 13 1.37 -44.46 26.60
CA PRO A 13 2.20 -44.56 25.40
C PRO A 13 1.48 -44.17 24.10
N SER A 14 0.14 -44.10 24.11
CA SER A 14 -0.69 -43.79 22.94
C SER A 14 -1.18 -42.32 22.91
N LEU A 15 -0.52 -41.42 23.64
CA LEU A 15 -0.94 -40.02 23.67
C LEU A 15 -0.78 -39.35 22.29
N PRO A 16 -1.83 -38.65 21.81
CA PRO A 16 -1.76 -37.92 20.55
C PRO A 16 -0.77 -36.74 20.65
N SER A 17 -0.19 -36.39 19.50
CA SER A 17 0.79 -35.29 19.36
C SER A 17 0.32 -33.95 19.94
N SER A 18 -0.99 -33.67 19.89
CA SER A 18 -1.59 -32.45 20.45
C SER A 18 -1.52 -32.37 21.97
N ILE A 19 -1.65 -33.51 22.67
CA ILE A 19 -1.54 -33.57 24.12
C ILE A 19 -0.07 -33.42 24.52
N TRP A 20 0.85 -34.07 23.79
CA TRP A 20 2.29 -33.87 23.98
C TRP A 20 2.71 -32.41 23.80
N ALA A 21 2.21 -31.72 22.78
CA ALA A 21 2.45 -30.29 22.60
C ALA A 21 1.99 -29.47 23.80
N SER A 22 0.80 -29.77 24.34
CA SER A 22 0.22 -29.10 25.51
C SER A 22 1.04 -29.36 26.78
N ILE A 23 1.54 -30.59 26.97
CA ILE A 23 2.44 -30.94 28.09
C ILE A 23 3.75 -30.16 28.00
N PHE A 24 4.40 -30.14 26.83
CA PHE A 24 5.64 -29.39 26.65
C PHE A 24 5.45 -27.88 26.87
N LEU A 25 4.34 -27.32 26.39
CA LEU A 25 3.98 -25.93 26.67
C LEU A 25 3.78 -25.69 28.17
N GLY A 26 3.03 -26.54 28.86
CA GLY A 26 2.81 -26.43 30.30
C GLY A 26 4.12 -26.45 31.10
N LEU A 27 5.03 -27.37 30.76
CA LEU A 27 6.36 -27.44 31.37
C LEU A 27 7.19 -26.18 31.07
N ALA A 28 7.15 -25.66 29.84
CA ALA A 28 7.82 -24.41 29.48
C ALA A 28 7.32 -23.21 30.31
N VAL A 29 6.00 -23.11 30.50
CA VAL A 29 5.38 -22.09 31.35
C VAL A 29 5.87 -22.19 32.79
N VAL A 30 5.86 -23.40 33.36
CA VAL A 30 6.33 -23.65 34.74
C VAL A 30 7.79 -23.24 34.91
N GLU A 31 8.67 -23.61 33.97
CA GLU A 31 10.09 -23.25 34.00
C GLU A 31 10.32 -21.74 33.92
N TRP A 32 9.55 -21.03 33.09
CA TRP A 32 9.68 -19.56 32.99
C TRP A 32 9.11 -18.83 34.21
N VAL A 33 7.99 -19.28 34.77
CA VAL A 33 7.40 -18.69 35.97
C VAL A 33 8.29 -18.94 37.19
N SER A 34 8.80 -20.17 37.37
CA SER A 34 9.71 -20.52 38.46
C SER A 34 11.02 -19.72 38.37
N HIS A 35 11.56 -19.54 37.16
CA HIS A 35 12.70 -18.68 36.90
C HIS A 35 12.43 -17.23 37.30
N ALA A 36 11.29 -16.67 36.88
CA ALA A 36 10.95 -15.28 37.19
C ALA A 36 10.73 -15.05 38.69
N GLU A 37 10.10 -15.99 39.40
CA GLU A 37 9.85 -15.89 40.83
C GLU A 37 11.14 -16.03 41.65
N THR A 38 11.96 -17.02 41.34
CA THR A 38 13.27 -17.23 41.99
C THR A 38 14.16 -16.01 41.81
N GLN A 39 14.18 -15.45 40.60
CA GLN A 39 14.95 -14.25 40.31
C GLN A 39 14.44 -13.03 41.08
N ARG A 40 13.12 -12.82 41.16
CA ARG A 40 12.52 -11.72 41.92
C ARG A 40 12.82 -11.80 43.42
N ARG A 41 12.82 -13.01 44.00
CA ARG A 41 13.19 -13.24 45.40
C ARG A 41 14.65 -12.89 45.66
N ARG A 42 15.56 -13.24 44.74
CA ARG A 42 16.99 -12.92 44.84
C ARG A 42 17.29 -11.44 44.70
N GLU A 43 16.62 -10.75 43.76
CA GLU A 43 16.75 -9.30 43.62
C GLU A 43 16.31 -8.55 44.90
N ARG A 44 15.28 -9.03 45.60
CA ARG A 44 14.90 -8.50 46.91
C ARG A 44 15.93 -8.74 48.02
N ARG A 45 16.69 -9.83 47.95
CA ARG A 45 17.74 -10.18 48.93
C ARG A 45 19.10 -9.55 48.62
N GLY A 46 19.28 -8.90 47.46
CA GLY A 46 20.55 -8.29 47.05
C GLY A 46 21.63 -9.30 46.59
N GLU A 47 21.28 -10.57 46.42
CA GLU A 47 22.22 -11.61 45.99
C GLU A 47 22.58 -11.46 44.50
N ARG A 48 23.87 -11.23 44.18
CA ARG A 48 24.35 -11.07 42.79
C ARG A 48 24.74 -12.37 42.08
N ILE A 49 24.94 -13.47 42.81
CA ILE A 49 25.45 -14.71 42.21
C ILE A 49 24.30 -15.46 41.51
N GLN A 50 24.40 -15.55 40.19
CA GLN A 50 23.42 -16.25 39.37
C GLN A 50 23.70 -17.76 39.43
N GLY A 51 22.98 -18.48 40.29
CA GLY A 51 23.10 -19.94 40.35
C GLY A 51 22.83 -20.59 38.99
N VAL A 52 23.68 -21.56 38.59
CA VAL A 52 23.68 -22.25 37.28
C VAL A 52 22.30 -22.80 36.92
N TRP A 53 21.60 -23.39 37.89
CA TRP A 53 20.25 -23.93 37.73
C TRP A 53 19.25 -22.90 37.16
N CYS A 54 19.29 -21.66 37.66
CA CYS A 54 18.40 -20.59 37.22
C CYS A 54 18.70 -20.15 35.78
N ARG A 55 19.97 -20.20 35.34
CA ARG A 55 20.32 -19.89 33.94
C ARG A 55 19.80 -20.99 33.00
N SER A 56 19.85 -22.25 33.42
CA SER A 56 19.38 -23.38 32.62
C SER A 56 17.85 -23.39 32.43
N CYS A 57 17.05 -23.12 33.48
CA CYS A 57 15.57 -23.08 33.39
C CYS A 57 15.05 -22.15 32.28
N TRP A 58 15.69 -20.98 32.11
CA TRP A 58 15.32 -20.03 31.07
C TRP A 58 15.47 -20.62 29.65
N HIS A 59 16.57 -21.33 29.39
CA HIS A 59 16.85 -21.96 28.09
C HIS A 59 16.02 -23.23 27.87
N PHE A 60 15.80 -24.03 28.91
CA PHE A 60 14.95 -25.21 28.82
C PHE A 60 13.51 -24.86 28.43
N GLY A 61 12.95 -23.77 28.96
CA GLY A 61 11.63 -23.29 28.54
C GLY A 61 11.55 -23.01 27.03
N PHE A 62 12.60 -22.44 26.42
CA PHE A 62 12.65 -22.24 24.97
C PHE A 62 12.74 -23.55 24.20
N VAL A 63 13.56 -24.51 24.64
CA VAL A 63 13.67 -25.81 23.98
C VAL A 63 12.31 -26.52 23.97
N LEU A 64 11.61 -26.54 25.12
CA LEU A 64 10.28 -27.14 25.24
C LEU A 64 9.25 -26.44 24.35
N ALA A 65 9.21 -25.10 24.35
CA ALA A 65 8.33 -24.34 23.49
C ALA A 65 8.61 -24.57 22.00
N SER A 66 9.89 -24.68 21.61
CA SER A 66 10.30 -24.98 20.23
C SER A 66 9.90 -26.39 19.80
N ILE A 67 10.01 -27.39 20.67
CA ILE A 67 9.58 -28.78 20.37
C ILE A 67 8.05 -28.85 20.24
N SER A 68 7.31 -28.07 21.03
CA SER A 68 5.84 -28.04 20.93
C SER A 68 5.31 -27.45 19.62
N TYR A 69 6.10 -26.61 18.93
CA TYR A 69 5.67 -25.93 17.70
C TYR A 69 5.42 -26.88 16.52
N PRO A 70 6.36 -27.76 16.09
CA PRO A 70 6.11 -28.70 15.00
C PRO A 70 4.98 -29.70 15.33
N LEU A 71 4.81 -30.09 16.60
CA LEU A 71 3.70 -30.96 17.01
C LEU A 71 2.32 -30.29 16.82
N LEU A 72 2.24 -28.96 16.95
CA LEU A 72 1.03 -28.21 16.64
C LEU A 72 0.87 -27.94 15.13
N TRP A 73 1.96 -27.96 14.35
CA TRP A 73 1.91 -27.82 12.90
C TRP A 73 1.14 -28.97 12.24
N GLU A 74 1.24 -30.20 12.76
CA GLU A 74 0.42 -31.33 12.31
C GLU A 74 -1.09 -31.03 12.35
N ARG A 75 -1.54 -30.15 13.25
CA ARG A 75 -2.94 -29.72 13.34
C ARG A 75 -3.29 -28.67 12.30
N VAL A 76 -2.32 -27.88 11.85
CA VAL A 76 -2.50 -27.00 10.69
C VAL A 76 -2.64 -27.85 9.42
N GLU A 77 -1.83 -28.89 9.27
CA GLU A 77 -1.95 -29.85 8.16
C GLU A 77 -3.28 -30.60 8.19
N ALA A 78 -3.73 -31.03 9.37
CA ALA A 78 -5.05 -31.63 9.53
C ALA A 78 -6.19 -30.68 9.09
N PHE A 79 -6.09 -29.38 9.40
CA PHE A 79 -7.06 -28.39 8.91
C PHE A 79 -7.08 -28.30 7.37
N PHE A 80 -5.93 -28.35 6.71
CA PHE A 80 -5.91 -28.38 5.24
C PHE A 80 -6.52 -29.66 4.66
N ALA A 81 -6.42 -30.79 5.38
CA ALA A 81 -6.97 -32.07 4.94
C ALA A 81 -8.49 -32.19 5.19
N THR A 82 -8.98 -31.73 6.34
CA THR A 82 -10.37 -31.98 6.77
C THR A 82 -11.27 -30.74 6.72
N GLY A 83 -10.70 -29.54 6.70
CA GLY A 83 -11.43 -28.27 6.82
C GLY A 83 -11.93 -27.96 8.24
N GLU A 84 -11.74 -28.87 9.21
CA GLU A 84 -12.21 -28.68 10.58
C GLU A 84 -11.26 -27.78 11.39
N SER A 85 -11.82 -26.77 12.06
CA SER A 85 -11.04 -25.83 12.86
C SER A 85 -10.37 -26.51 14.06
N GLN A 86 -9.06 -26.32 14.19
CA GLN A 86 -8.23 -26.88 15.25
C GLN A 86 -7.87 -25.81 16.28
N SER A 87 -8.75 -25.59 17.25
CA SER A 87 -8.58 -24.56 18.30
C SER A 87 -7.35 -24.79 19.18
N ILE A 88 -6.86 -26.03 19.30
CA ILE A 88 -5.68 -26.38 20.10
C ILE A 88 -4.41 -25.65 19.65
N VAL A 89 -4.36 -25.20 18.40
CA VAL A 89 -3.25 -24.39 17.86
C VAL A 89 -3.09 -23.07 18.62
N LEU A 90 -4.18 -22.53 19.20
CA LEU A 90 -4.13 -21.33 20.04
C LEU A 90 -3.35 -21.54 21.34
N SER A 91 -3.16 -22.78 21.80
CA SER A 91 -2.40 -23.06 23.03
C SER A 91 -0.98 -22.51 22.97
N TRP A 92 -0.38 -22.41 21.77
CA TRP A 92 0.95 -21.85 21.60
C TRP A 92 1.03 -20.35 21.94
N MET A 93 -0.11 -19.63 22.02
CA MET A 93 -0.15 -18.26 22.56
C MET A 93 0.27 -18.16 24.03
N LEU A 94 0.29 -19.27 24.75
CA LEU A 94 0.87 -19.32 26.09
C LEU A 94 2.34 -18.89 26.09
N VAL A 95 3.09 -19.12 25.01
CA VAL A 95 4.50 -18.71 24.90
C VAL A 95 4.66 -17.18 24.93
N PRO A 96 4.09 -16.39 24.00
CA PRO A 96 4.21 -14.94 24.06
C PRO A 96 3.53 -14.34 25.31
N LEU A 97 2.43 -14.92 25.80
CA LEU A 97 1.76 -14.50 27.03
C LEU A 97 2.67 -14.61 28.26
N THR A 98 3.28 -15.78 28.44
CA THR A 98 4.13 -16.04 29.61
C THR A 98 5.42 -15.25 29.56
N LEU A 99 6.05 -15.12 28.39
CA LEU A 99 7.23 -14.26 28.22
C LEU A 99 6.91 -12.78 28.53
N THR A 100 5.73 -12.29 28.17
CA THR A 100 5.26 -10.95 28.56
C THR A 100 5.05 -10.88 30.08
N GLY A 101 4.37 -11.87 30.68
CA GLY A 101 4.17 -11.95 32.13
C GLY A 101 5.48 -11.98 32.92
N VAL A 102 6.48 -12.69 32.42
CA VAL A 102 7.83 -12.75 32.98
C VAL A 102 8.53 -11.40 32.82
N ALA A 103 8.36 -10.72 31.68
CA ALA A 103 8.86 -9.35 31.50
C ALA A 103 8.25 -8.35 32.50
N LEU A 104 6.96 -8.47 32.81
CA LEU A 104 6.28 -7.63 33.82
C LEU A 104 6.86 -7.81 35.23
N ARG A 105 7.36 -9.02 35.54
CA ARG A 105 7.90 -9.36 36.87
C ARG A 105 9.41 -9.08 37.00
N MET A 106 10.13 -8.80 35.91
CA MET A 106 11.58 -8.60 35.89
C MET A 106 12.00 -7.14 35.67
N GLY A 107 13.19 -6.78 36.17
CA GLY A 107 13.81 -5.47 35.97
C GLY A 107 14.80 -5.39 34.80
N GLY A 108 15.08 -4.15 34.37
CA GLY A 108 16.26 -3.80 33.55
C GLY A 108 16.44 -4.57 32.23
N LYS A 109 17.67 -5.06 32.01
CA LYS A 109 18.08 -5.74 30.76
C LYS A 109 17.32 -7.05 30.48
N ARG A 110 16.82 -7.73 31.52
CA ARG A 110 16.12 -9.02 31.39
C ARG A 110 14.68 -8.83 30.91
N ARG A 111 14.00 -7.80 31.43
CA ARG A 111 12.69 -7.36 30.92
C ARG A 111 12.75 -7.10 29.41
N ARG A 112 13.77 -6.34 28.96
CA ARG A 112 13.96 -6.04 27.54
C ARG A 112 14.11 -7.30 26.69
N ARG A 113 14.91 -8.28 27.14
CA ARG A 113 15.07 -9.56 26.42
C ARG A 113 13.76 -10.35 26.36
N ALA A 114 13.05 -10.49 27.48
CA ALA A 114 11.78 -11.20 27.52
C ALA A 114 10.72 -10.56 26.61
N THR A 115 10.64 -9.22 26.54
CA THR A 115 9.74 -8.54 25.60
C THR A 115 10.09 -8.75 24.13
N ILE A 116 11.38 -8.83 23.80
CA ILE A 116 11.83 -9.11 22.42
C ILE A 116 11.41 -10.53 22.03
N PHE A 117 11.70 -11.52 22.87
CA PHE A 117 11.33 -12.90 22.60
C PHE A 117 9.81 -13.10 22.57
N SER A 118 9.06 -12.42 23.44
CA SER A 118 7.60 -12.40 23.36
C SER A 118 7.08 -11.80 22.05
N SER A 119 7.73 -10.74 21.54
CA SER A 119 7.37 -10.13 20.25
C SER A 119 7.60 -11.10 19.09
N TYR A 120 8.75 -11.78 19.05
CA TYR A 120 9.03 -12.82 18.04
C TYR A 120 8.09 -14.01 18.15
N ALA A 121 7.82 -14.48 19.38
CA ALA A 121 6.84 -15.54 19.60
C ALA A 121 5.44 -15.12 19.15
N SER A 122 5.04 -13.86 19.33
CA SER A 122 3.74 -13.38 18.86
C SER A 122 3.64 -13.44 17.33
N ILE A 123 4.74 -13.16 16.60
CA ILE A 123 4.82 -13.28 15.14
C ILE A 123 4.75 -14.75 14.72
N LEU A 124 5.54 -15.62 15.34
CA LEU A 124 5.51 -17.06 15.05
C LEU A 124 4.14 -17.68 15.32
N ALA A 125 3.45 -17.22 16.35
CA ALA A 125 2.11 -17.71 16.68
C ALA A 125 1.10 -17.39 15.57
N GLN A 126 1.29 -16.28 14.84
CA GLN A 126 0.43 -15.96 13.69
C GLN A 126 0.56 -17.00 12.58
N VAL A 127 1.77 -17.53 12.33
CA VAL A 127 2.01 -18.53 11.28
C VAL A 127 1.17 -19.79 11.50
N LEU A 128 0.99 -20.18 12.75
CA LEU A 128 0.14 -21.31 13.13
C LEU A 128 -1.36 -21.00 12.96
N THR A 129 -1.79 -19.77 13.27
CA THR A 129 -3.22 -19.42 13.35
C THR A 129 -3.82 -18.78 12.09
N ILE A 130 -3.00 -18.22 11.18
CA ILE A 130 -3.47 -17.37 10.07
C ILE A 130 -4.38 -18.10 9.08
N TRP A 131 -4.22 -19.42 8.97
CA TRP A 131 -4.94 -20.28 8.03
C TRP A 131 -6.40 -20.51 8.43
N GLN A 132 -6.72 -20.40 9.73
CA GLN A 132 -8.05 -20.68 10.26
C GLN A 132 -8.72 -19.39 10.73
N PRO A 133 -9.86 -18.96 10.13
CA PRO A 133 -10.49 -17.67 10.44
C PRO A 133 -10.82 -17.46 11.93
N SER A 134 -11.35 -18.50 12.58
CA SER A 134 -11.75 -18.50 14.00
C SER A 134 -10.57 -18.27 14.94
N THR A 135 -9.47 -19.01 14.76
CA THR A 135 -8.28 -18.90 15.61
C THR A 135 -7.44 -17.68 15.27
N ARG A 136 -7.36 -17.29 13.99
CA ARG A 136 -6.68 -16.07 13.53
C ARG A 136 -7.17 -14.82 14.25
N LEU A 137 -8.48 -14.65 14.40
CA LEU A 137 -9.05 -13.45 15.01
C LEU A 137 -8.68 -13.34 16.50
N VAL A 138 -8.83 -14.43 17.25
CA VAL A 138 -8.46 -14.50 18.67
C VAL A 138 -6.96 -14.26 18.84
N SER A 139 -6.16 -14.92 18.02
CA SER A 139 -4.70 -14.83 17.97
C SER A 139 -4.21 -13.40 17.73
N LEU A 140 -4.72 -12.72 16.70
CA LEU A 140 -4.37 -11.34 16.38
C LEU A 140 -4.81 -10.35 17.47
N GLY A 141 -5.98 -10.58 18.08
CA GLY A 141 -6.46 -9.77 19.20
C GLY A 141 -5.53 -9.85 20.41
N VAL A 142 -5.16 -11.08 20.81
CA VAL A 142 -4.20 -11.32 21.90
C VAL A 142 -2.83 -10.72 21.56
N ALA A 143 -2.33 -10.96 20.34
CA ALA A 143 -1.03 -10.45 19.90
C ALA A 143 -0.99 -8.91 19.87
N SER A 144 -2.07 -8.25 19.43
CA SER A 144 -2.17 -6.78 19.46
C SER A 144 -2.11 -6.24 20.90
N GLY A 145 -2.87 -6.84 21.82
CA GLY A 145 -2.84 -6.48 23.24
C GLY A 145 -1.46 -6.68 23.88
N LEU A 146 -0.82 -7.83 23.62
CA LEU A 146 0.53 -8.12 24.11
C LEU A 146 1.57 -7.16 23.55
N MET A 147 1.49 -6.84 22.26
CA MET A 147 2.42 -5.91 21.63
C MET A 147 2.25 -4.48 22.15
N LEU A 148 1.04 -4.08 22.54
CA LEU A 148 0.82 -2.81 23.23
C LEU A 148 1.58 -2.78 24.56
N VAL A 149 1.50 -3.84 25.36
CA VAL A 149 2.27 -3.97 26.62
C VAL A 149 3.78 -4.00 26.34
N ASN A 150 4.23 -4.84 25.41
CA ASN A 150 5.65 -5.01 25.06
C ASN A 150 6.27 -3.71 24.51
N SER A 151 5.53 -2.93 23.71
CA SER A 151 6.01 -1.65 23.15
C SER A 151 6.35 -0.63 24.25
N ARG A 152 5.59 -0.61 25.35
CA ARG A 152 5.83 0.29 26.51
C ARG A 152 7.16 -0.02 27.20
N TYR A 153 7.58 -1.28 27.23
CA TYR A 153 8.81 -1.73 27.89
C TYR A 153 10.02 -1.75 26.95
N TYR A 154 9.86 -2.17 25.70
CA TYR A 154 10.96 -2.25 24.74
C TYR A 154 11.35 -0.87 24.18
N ARG A 155 10.39 0.06 24.08
CA ARG A 155 10.58 1.45 23.61
C ARG A 155 11.40 1.54 22.32
N HIS A 156 11.03 0.72 21.33
CA HIS A 156 11.70 0.66 20.04
C HIS A 156 10.69 0.85 18.91
N PRO A 157 11.06 1.52 17.79
CA PRO A 157 10.14 1.77 16.68
C PRO A 157 9.55 0.49 16.09
N ILE A 158 10.33 -0.59 16.01
CA ILE A 158 9.88 -1.87 15.47
C ILE A 158 8.70 -2.44 16.28
N ALA A 159 8.71 -2.34 17.61
CA ALA A 159 7.59 -2.86 18.41
C ALA A 159 6.30 -2.06 18.24
N ALA A 160 6.41 -0.73 18.08
CA ALA A 160 5.25 0.10 17.74
C ALA A 160 4.71 -0.25 16.34
N ALA A 161 5.60 -0.49 15.36
CA ALA A 161 5.22 -0.91 14.03
C ALA A 161 4.51 -2.28 14.01
N ILE A 162 5.03 -3.27 14.75
CA ILE A 162 4.39 -4.59 14.88
C ILE A 162 3.02 -4.47 15.56
N GLN A 163 2.90 -3.65 16.61
CA GLN A 163 1.61 -3.44 17.29
C GLN A 163 0.55 -2.86 16.35
N ILE A 164 0.91 -1.82 15.58
CA ILE A 164 -0.01 -1.21 14.60
C ILE A 164 -0.37 -2.23 13.52
N GLY A 165 0.61 -2.99 13.03
CA GLY A 165 0.39 -4.06 12.06
C GLY A 165 -0.60 -5.12 12.57
N PHE A 166 -0.40 -5.66 13.78
CA PHE A 166 -1.35 -6.60 14.37
C PHE A 166 -2.73 -5.99 14.62
N SER A 167 -2.81 -4.71 14.99
CA SER A 167 -4.10 -4.03 15.13
C SER A 167 -4.84 -3.91 13.80
N LEU A 168 -4.13 -3.56 12.72
CA LEU A 168 -4.70 -3.50 11.38
C LEU A 168 -5.13 -4.89 10.89
N CYS A 169 -4.29 -5.90 11.08
CA CYS A 169 -4.62 -7.29 10.74
C CYS A 169 -5.80 -7.82 11.56
N PHE A 170 -5.90 -7.46 12.84
CA PHE A 170 -7.03 -7.84 13.69
C PHE A 170 -8.35 -7.24 13.18
N VAL A 171 -8.36 -5.94 12.88
CA VAL A 171 -9.54 -5.27 12.31
C VAL A 171 -9.87 -5.86 10.93
N ALA A 172 -8.86 -6.12 10.10
CA ALA A 172 -9.05 -6.75 8.80
C ALA A 172 -9.65 -8.16 8.93
N ALA A 173 -9.15 -8.99 9.84
CA ALA A 173 -9.69 -10.32 10.10
C ALA A 173 -11.15 -10.26 10.59
N PHE A 174 -11.49 -9.27 11.42
CA PHE A 174 -12.86 -9.07 11.91
C PHE A 174 -13.84 -8.63 10.81
N LEU A 175 -13.36 -7.91 9.79
CA LEU A 175 -14.18 -7.39 8.70
C LEU A 175 -14.21 -8.31 7.46
N TRP A 176 -13.45 -9.41 7.47
CA TRP A 176 -13.23 -10.27 6.30
C TRP A 176 -14.48 -10.75 5.59
N GLU A 177 -15.47 -11.21 6.34
CA GLU A 177 -16.73 -11.73 5.78
C GLU A 177 -17.81 -10.64 5.67
N LYS A 178 -17.55 -9.43 6.18
CA LYS A 178 -18.54 -8.33 6.26
C LYS A 178 -18.41 -7.33 5.12
N LEU A 179 -17.24 -7.25 4.50
CA LEU A 179 -16.97 -6.28 3.44
C LEU A 179 -16.90 -6.96 2.07
N SER A 180 -17.55 -6.36 1.08
CA SER A 180 -17.34 -6.70 -0.32
C SER A 180 -15.94 -6.27 -0.78
N VAL A 181 -15.48 -6.78 -1.92
CA VAL A 181 -14.20 -6.37 -2.53
C VAL A 181 -14.12 -4.86 -2.68
N SER A 182 -15.21 -4.21 -3.12
CA SER A 182 -15.26 -2.74 -3.24
C SER A 182 -15.19 -2.03 -1.87
N GLY A 183 -15.82 -2.60 -0.85
CA GLY A 183 -15.77 -2.09 0.53
C GLY A 183 -14.37 -2.13 1.13
N TRP A 184 -13.53 -3.10 0.71
CA TRP A 184 -12.13 -3.18 1.14
C TRP A 184 -11.26 -2.01 0.68
N PHE A 185 -11.49 -1.50 -0.54
CA PHE A 185 -10.81 -0.30 -1.02
C PHE A 185 -11.18 0.92 -0.18
N LEU A 186 -12.48 1.11 0.08
CA LEU A 186 -12.96 2.21 0.92
C LEU A 186 -12.39 2.11 2.34
N PHE A 187 -12.46 0.92 2.95
CA PHE A 187 -11.89 0.68 4.27
C PHE A 187 -10.39 0.98 4.30
N GLY A 188 -9.64 0.58 3.27
CA GLY A 188 -8.22 0.90 3.12
C GLY A 188 -7.95 2.40 3.12
N ALA A 189 -8.73 3.19 2.35
CA ALA A 189 -8.60 4.64 2.32
C ALA A 189 -8.91 5.29 3.69
N ILE A 190 -9.94 4.80 4.39
CA ILE A 190 -10.27 5.23 5.74
C ILE A 190 -9.13 4.87 6.71
N ALA A 191 -8.60 3.66 6.64
CA ALA A 191 -7.48 3.22 7.47
C ALA A 191 -6.23 4.09 7.27
N ILE A 192 -5.86 4.41 6.03
CA ILE A 192 -4.76 5.33 5.70
C ILE A 192 -5.00 6.70 6.36
N SER A 193 -6.21 7.24 6.19
CA SER A 193 -6.61 8.54 6.75
C SER A 193 -6.51 8.55 8.28
N THR A 194 -7.05 7.53 8.94
CA THR A 194 -7.00 7.40 10.40
C THR A 194 -5.57 7.29 10.93
N LEU A 195 -4.68 6.59 10.23
CA LEU A 195 -3.26 6.49 10.62
C LEU A 195 -2.52 7.83 10.50
N TRP A 196 -2.77 8.63 9.45
CA TRP A 196 -2.19 9.97 9.35
C TRP A 196 -2.79 10.94 10.36
N LEU A 197 -4.08 10.84 10.66
CA LEU A 197 -4.70 11.60 11.75
C LEU A 197 -4.08 11.23 13.11
N LEU A 198 -3.91 9.94 13.38
CA LEU A 198 -3.25 9.44 14.58
C LEU A 198 -1.80 9.94 14.67
N SER A 199 -1.04 9.88 13.58
CA SER A 199 0.33 10.43 13.51
C SER A 199 0.35 11.94 13.81
N SER A 200 -0.60 12.70 13.26
CA SER A 200 -0.74 14.14 13.51
C SER A 200 -1.09 14.44 14.96
N TRP A 201 -1.99 13.66 15.58
CA TRP A 201 -2.36 13.82 16.98
C TRP A 201 -1.19 13.45 17.92
N LEU A 202 -0.50 12.34 17.65
CA LEU A 202 0.69 11.94 18.41
C LEU A 202 1.84 12.94 18.30
N ARG A 203 1.92 13.72 17.22
CA ARG A 203 2.90 14.82 17.07
C ARG A 203 2.74 15.89 18.15
N GLN A 204 1.55 16.08 18.69
CA GLN A 204 1.28 17.06 19.74
C GLN A 204 1.70 16.57 21.13
N GLN A 205 2.03 15.29 21.28
CA GLN A 205 2.43 14.72 22.56
C GLN A 205 3.95 14.67 22.71
N ASN A 206 4.46 15.19 23.83
CA ASN A 206 5.90 15.25 24.14
C ASN A 206 6.46 13.96 24.78
N THR A 207 5.85 12.79 24.52
CA THR A 207 6.32 11.53 25.12
C THR A 207 7.16 10.71 24.14
N ILE A 208 8.14 9.97 24.66
CA ILE A 208 8.98 9.06 23.86
C ILE A 208 8.12 7.98 23.19
N LEU A 209 7.07 7.49 23.86
CA LEU A 209 6.20 6.47 23.27
C LEU A 209 5.38 7.06 22.11
N ALA A 210 4.85 8.27 22.25
CA ALA A 210 4.13 8.94 21.18
C ALA A 210 5.01 9.17 19.95
N SER A 211 6.28 9.53 20.13
CA SER A 211 7.20 9.72 18.99
C SER A 211 7.48 8.42 18.22
N LEU A 212 7.56 7.27 18.92
CA LEU A 212 7.70 5.95 18.30
C LEU A 212 6.45 5.54 17.51
N TYR A 213 5.27 5.69 18.11
CA TYR A 213 3.99 5.37 17.47
C TYR A 213 3.68 6.31 16.31
N ARG A 214 4.04 7.59 16.42
CA ARG A 214 3.93 8.56 15.33
C ARG A 214 4.72 8.08 14.11
N LYS A 215 6.00 7.73 14.30
CA LYS A 215 6.85 7.26 13.20
C LYS A 215 6.30 5.97 12.58
N ALA A 216 5.83 5.04 13.42
CA ALA A 216 5.26 3.78 12.96
C ALA A 216 3.95 3.97 12.17
N ALA A 217 3.02 4.77 12.69
CA ALA A 217 1.75 5.09 12.02
C ALA A 217 1.99 5.80 10.68
N ASP A 218 2.95 6.74 10.66
CA ASP A 218 3.34 7.46 9.45
C ASP A 218 3.87 6.50 8.37
N SER A 219 4.78 5.60 8.73
CA SER A 219 5.33 4.60 7.80
C SER A 219 4.26 3.63 7.29
N TRP A 220 3.40 3.10 8.16
CA TRP A 220 2.31 2.21 7.74
C TRP A 220 1.35 2.89 6.76
N ALA A 221 0.98 4.13 7.03
CA ALA A 221 0.07 4.86 6.16
C ALA A 221 0.68 5.18 4.79
N ILE A 222 1.98 5.48 4.69
CA ILE A 222 2.67 5.63 3.39
C ILE A 222 2.65 4.31 2.63
N THR A 223 3.02 3.19 3.28
CA THR A 223 3.08 1.88 2.65
C THR A 223 1.70 1.44 2.16
N LEU A 224 0.66 1.58 2.99
CA LEU A 224 -0.71 1.26 2.62
C LEU A 224 -1.23 2.18 1.51
N CYS A 225 -0.89 3.47 1.54
CA CYS A 225 -1.25 4.40 0.47
C CYS A 225 -0.64 3.98 -0.88
N ALA A 226 0.64 3.63 -0.91
CA ALA A 226 1.30 3.17 -2.13
C ALA A 226 0.67 1.88 -2.67
N ILE A 227 0.43 0.90 -1.79
CA ILE A 227 -0.24 -0.35 -2.16
C ILE A 227 -1.66 -0.08 -2.68
N ALA A 228 -2.44 0.77 -2.01
CA ALA A 228 -3.80 1.09 -2.40
C ALA A 228 -3.88 1.76 -3.78
N ILE A 229 -2.98 2.70 -4.09
CA ILE A 229 -2.91 3.35 -5.40
C ILE A 229 -2.57 2.33 -6.50
N ILE A 230 -1.60 1.42 -6.24
CA ILE A 230 -1.23 0.37 -7.21
C ILE A 230 -2.41 -0.58 -7.46
N LEU A 231 -3.04 -1.09 -6.39
CA LEU A 231 -4.18 -2.00 -6.51
C LEU A 231 -5.37 -1.33 -7.24
N LEU A 232 -5.64 -0.06 -6.93
CA LEU A 232 -6.70 0.69 -7.58
C LEU A 232 -6.38 0.90 -9.07
N THR A 233 -5.13 1.21 -9.41
CA THR A 233 -4.67 1.31 -10.81
C THR A 233 -4.88 0.00 -11.57
N CYS A 234 -4.44 -1.14 -11.00
CA CYS A 234 -4.66 -2.45 -11.61
C CYS A 234 -6.16 -2.74 -11.80
N LYS A 235 -6.99 -2.44 -10.79
CA LYS A 235 -8.44 -2.61 -10.85
C LYS A 235 -9.07 -1.76 -11.95
N THR A 236 -8.70 -0.49 -12.05
CA THR A 236 -9.27 0.42 -13.05
C THR A 236 -8.89 -0.03 -14.45
N LEU A 237 -7.63 -0.37 -14.70
CA LEU A 237 -7.18 -0.92 -15.99
C LEU A 237 -7.93 -2.21 -16.36
N PHE A 238 -8.08 -3.14 -15.42
CA PHE A 238 -8.83 -4.37 -15.64
C PHE A 238 -10.32 -4.12 -15.97
N SER A 239 -10.92 -3.10 -15.35
CA SER A 239 -12.32 -2.73 -15.58
C SER A 239 -12.57 -2.24 -17.01
N TYR A 240 -11.60 -1.53 -17.60
CA TYR A 240 -11.67 -1.05 -18.98
C TYR A 240 -11.29 -2.10 -20.03
N TRP A 241 -10.54 -3.13 -19.67
CA TRP A 241 -10.12 -4.17 -20.62
C TRP A 241 -11.08 -5.34 -20.77
N SER A 242 -11.81 -5.74 -19.73
CA SER A 242 -12.55 -7.01 -19.79
C SER A 242 -13.91 -6.98 -19.12
N PHE A 243 -14.02 -6.38 -17.92
CA PHE A 243 -15.25 -6.47 -17.14
C PHE A 243 -15.51 -5.17 -16.38
N PRO A 244 -16.40 -4.29 -16.87
CA PRO A 244 -16.77 -3.08 -16.14
C PRO A 244 -17.52 -3.49 -14.87
N ILE A 245 -16.89 -3.25 -13.71
CA ILE A 245 -17.50 -3.45 -12.39
C ILE A 245 -17.65 -2.07 -11.75
N PRO A 246 -18.65 -1.27 -12.17
CA PRO A 246 -18.89 0.06 -11.63
C PRO A 246 -19.38 -0.07 -10.18
N HIS A 247 -18.72 0.63 -9.26
CA HIS A 247 -19.19 0.76 -7.88
C HIS A 247 -18.66 2.05 -7.27
N TRP A 248 -19.54 2.80 -6.60
CA TRP A 248 -19.21 4.11 -6.03
C TRP A 248 -18.06 4.09 -5.01
N HIS A 249 -17.81 2.96 -4.34
CA HIS A 249 -16.66 2.78 -3.44
C HIS A 249 -15.32 2.99 -4.16
N TYR A 250 -15.22 2.60 -5.42
CA TYR A 250 -14.00 2.77 -6.22
C TYR A 250 -13.77 4.22 -6.61
N LEU A 251 -14.82 5.04 -6.72
CA LEU A 251 -14.71 6.49 -6.87
C LEU A 251 -14.38 7.19 -5.55
N ALA A 252 -15.01 6.79 -4.45
CA ALA A 252 -14.78 7.41 -3.13
C ALA A 252 -13.36 7.16 -2.61
N THR A 253 -12.80 5.97 -2.85
CA THR A 253 -11.45 5.57 -2.41
C THR A 253 -10.35 6.55 -2.82
N PRO A 254 -10.13 6.85 -4.12
CA PRO A 254 -9.10 7.78 -4.56
C PRO A 254 -9.34 9.20 -4.06
N LEU A 255 -10.60 9.65 -3.97
CA LEU A 255 -10.92 10.98 -3.42
C LEU A 255 -10.52 11.10 -1.95
N ILE A 256 -10.80 10.08 -1.13
CA ILE A 256 -10.39 10.05 0.27
C ILE A 256 -8.86 9.99 0.39
N ILE A 257 -8.18 9.16 -0.42
CA ILE A 257 -6.71 9.09 -0.43
C ILE A 257 -6.10 10.44 -0.82
N SER A 258 -6.65 11.10 -1.84
CA SER A 258 -6.23 12.45 -2.26
C SER A 258 -6.35 13.46 -1.11
N GLY A 259 -7.51 13.49 -0.45
CA GLY A 259 -7.75 14.34 0.73
C GLY A 259 -6.80 14.02 1.88
N ALA A 260 -6.50 12.75 2.10
CA ALA A 260 -5.56 12.30 3.12
C ALA A 260 -4.11 12.76 2.82
N ILE A 261 -3.66 12.67 1.55
CA ILE A 261 -2.34 13.16 1.12
C ILE A 261 -2.26 14.68 1.30
N LEU A 262 -3.31 15.39 0.87
CA LEU A 262 -3.39 16.84 1.03
C LEU A 262 -3.34 17.24 2.51
N TYR A 263 -4.07 16.55 3.38
CA TYR A 263 -4.05 16.79 4.82
C TYR A 263 -2.65 16.59 5.41
N ARG A 264 -1.97 15.49 5.06
CA ARG A 264 -0.62 15.18 5.53
C ARG A 264 0.39 16.25 5.13
N TYR A 265 0.35 16.71 3.87
CA TYR A 265 1.34 17.63 3.31
C TYR A 265 0.89 19.10 3.33
N ARG A 266 -0.21 19.44 4.00
CA ARG A 266 -0.78 20.80 4.03
C ARG A 266 0.20 21.93 4.41
N GLN A 267 1.21 21.62 5.23
CA GLN A 267 2.21 22.61 5.67
C GLN A 267 3.34 22.80 4.66
N GLN A 268 3.71 21.75 3.93
CA GLN A 268 4.80 21.73 2.96
C GLN A 268 4.48 20.70 1.88
N LEU A 269 3.85 21.17 0.79
CA LEU A 269 3.63 20.33 -0.39
C LEU A 269 4.98 19.98 -1.02
N ASN A 270 5.21 18.70 -1.29
CA ASN A 270 6.37 18.23 -2.04
C ASN A 270 5.94 17.62 -3.39
N ASN A 271 6.91 17.40 -4.28
CA ASN A 271 6.63 16.84 -5.61
C ASN A 271 5.96 15.46 -5.56
N TYR A 272 6.34 14.60 -4.61
CA TYR A 272 5.74 13.27 -4.48
C TYR A 272 4.27 13.32 -4.07
N ALA A 273 3.89 14.24 -3.18
CA ALA A 273 2.52 14.46 -2.77
C ALA A 273 1.66 14.95 -3.94
N ILE A 274 2.20 15.84 -4.77
CA ILE A 274 1.51 16.32 -5.99
C ILE A 274 1.28 15.17 -6.95
N TYR A 275 2.30 14.39 -7.26
CA TYR A 275 2.14 13.23 -8.14
C TYR A 275 1.15 12.20 -7.56
N GLY A 276 1.18 11.95 -6.25
CA GLY A 276 0.22 11.06 -5.59
C GLY A 276 -1.22 11.59 -5.69
N ILE A 277 -1.43 12.89 -5.46
CA ILE A 277 -2.73 13.55 -5.61
C ILE A 277 -3.22 13.44 -7.05
N VAL A 278 -2.39 13.81 -8.02
CA VAL A 278 -2.72 13.75 -9.45
C VAL A 278 -3.07 12.33 -9.86
N TRP A 279 -2.29 11.33 -9.45
CA TRP A 279 -2.57 9.93 -9.73
C TRP A 279 -3.91 9.51 -9.14
N THR A 280 -4.20 9.87 -7.89
CA THR A 280 -5.50 9.54 -7.28
C THR A 280 -6.66 10.27 -7.96
N ILE A 281 -6.51 11.54 -8.36
CA ILE A 281 -7.54 12.28 -9.10
C ILE A 281 -7.79 11.61 -10.46
N GLU A 282 -6.74 11.21 -11.17
CA GLU A 282 -6.86 10.51 -12.44
C GLU A 282 -7.62 9.19 -12.30
N LEU A 283 -7.33 8.41 -11.24
CA LEU A 283 -8.10 7.20 -10.93
C LEU A 283 -9.56 7.53 -10.59
N ALA A 284 -9.82 8.63 -9.88
CA ALA A 284 -11.20 9.05 -9.59
C ALA A 284 -11.96 9.40 -10.88
N ILE A 285 -11.33 10.09 -11.83
CA ILE A 285 -11.91 10.45 -13.12
C ILE A 285 -12.20 9.20 -13.95
N CYS A 286 -11.24 8.28 -14.02
CA CYS A 286 -11.45 6.98 -14.70
C CYS A 286 -12.64 6.22 -14.10
N GLU A 287 -12.77 6.20 -12.77
CA GLU A 287 -13.88 5.52 -12.09
C GLU A 287 -15.21 6.27 -12.24
N GLU A 288 -15.20 7.60 -12.27
CA GLU A 288 -16.39 8.42 -12.56
C GLU A 288 -16.92 8.14 -13.97
N VAL A 289 -16.05 8.15 -14.99
CA VAL A 289 -16.41 7.80 -16.36
C VAL A 289 -16.97 6.37 -16.43
N LEU A 290 -16.38 5.42 -15.71
CA LEU A 290 -16.88 4.05 -15.64
C LEU A 290 -18.28 3.95 -15.02
N LEU A 291 -18.55 4.74 -13.97
CA LEU A 291 -19.85 4.78 -13.28
C LEU A 291 -20.98 5.30 -14.16
N ILE A 292 -20.69 6.25 -15.05
CA ILE A 292 -21.65 6.76 -16.03
C ILE A 292 -21.67 5.94 -17.33
N HIS A 293 -21.05 4.75 -17.33
CA HIS A 293 -20.93 3.86 -18.49
C HIS A 293 -20.24 4.51 -19.71
N GLY A 294 -19.28 5.41 -19.47
CA GLY A 294 -18.47 6.03 -20.50
C GLY A 294 -17.43 5.09 -21.10
N SER A 295 -16.86 5.51 -22.23
CA SER A 295 -15.87 4.75 -23.00
C SER A 295 -14.42 5.20 -22.72
N ASN A 296 -13.46 4.44 -23.24
CA ASN A 296 -12.04 4.82 -23.27
C ASN A 296 -11.84 6.19 -23.93
N LEU A 297 -12.57 6.49 -24.99
CA LEU A 297 -12.60 7.82 -25.62
C LEU A 297 -12.98 8.94 -24.65
N ALA A 298 -13.97 8.72 -23.79
CA ALA A 298 -14.41 9.74 -22.84
C ALA A 298 -13.29 10.05 -21.83
N VAL A 299 -12.59 9.01 -21.34
CA VAL A 299 -11.40 9.18 -20.49
C VAL A 299 -10.29 9.93 -21.23
N ALA A 300 -10.07 9.61 -22.51
CA ALA A 300 -9.09 10.28 -23.35
C ALA A 300 -9.40 11.78 -23.51
N ILE A 301 -10.65 12.13 -23.84
CA ILE A 301 -11.12 13.52 -23.97
C ILE A 301 -10.90 14.28 -22.67
N VAL A 302 -11.33 13.73 -21.53
CA VAL A 302 -11.16 14.38 -20.23
C VAL A 302 -9.68 14.62 -19.92
N ASN A 303 -8.82 13.64 -20.18
CA ASN A 303 -7.37 13.78 -19.99
C ASN A 303 -6.74 14.88 -20.88
N ILE A 304 -7.13 14.98 -22.15
CA ILE A 304 -6.64 16.06 -23.01
C ILE A 304 -7.12 17.42 -22.51
N ILE A 305 -8.38 17.54 -22.09
CA ILE A 305 -8.92 18.77 -21.50
C ILE A 305 -8.15 19.14 -20.22
N LEU A 306 -7.86 18.18 -19.34
CA LEU A 306 -7.05 18.40 -18.14
C LEU A 306 -5.61 18.79 -18.48
N GLY A 307 -5.01 18.20 -19.51
CA GLY A 307 -3.69 18.61 -20.01
C GLY A 307 -3.67 20.08 -20.40
N LEU A 308 -4.63 20.53 -21.22
CA LEU A 308 -4.75 21.92 -21.64
C LEU A 308 -5.07 22.86 -20.46
N PHE A 309 -6.00 22.46 -19.59
CA PHE A 309 -6.42 23.29 -18.45
C PHE A 309 -5.32 23.42 -17.39
N SER A 310 -4.62 22.33 -17.09
CA SER A 310 -3.48 22.34 -16.17
C SER A 310 -2.32 23.15 -16.72
N LEU A 311 -2.17 23.25 -18.05
CA LEU A 311 -1.25 24.18 -18.68
C LEU A 311 -1.59 25.61 -18.25
N LEU A 312 -2.83 26.08 -18.44
CA LEU A 312 -3.24 27.43 -18.04
C LEU A 312 -3.04 27.71 -16.55
N ILE A 313 -3.48 26.78 -15.67
CA ILE A 313 -3.34 26.95 -14.22
C ILE A 313 -1.87 27.00 -13.81
N THR A 314 -1.02 26.19 -14.43
CA THR A 314 0.39 26.12 -14.07
C THR A 314 1.10 27.44 -14.35
N ASP A 315 0.77 28.14 -15.45
CA ASP A 315 1.36 29.45 -15.75
C ASP A 315 0.99 30.46 -14.66
N TRP A 316 -0.31 30.54 -14.35
CA TRP A 316 -0.81 31.41 -13.27
C TRP A 316 -0.17 31.10 -11.90
N LEU A 317 0.06 29.82 -11.59
CA LEU A 317 0.62 29.40 -10.30
C LEU A 317 2.15 29.56 -10.23
N LEU A 318 2.87 29.40 -11.34
CA LEU A 318 4.31 29.64 -11.42
C LEU A 318 4.66 31.12 -11.33
N GLU A 319 3.81 32.01 -11.86
CA GLU A 319 3.92 33.46 -11.69
C GLU A 319 3.82 33.88 -10.21
N ARG A 320 3.11 33.11 -9.39
CA ARG A 320 2.92 33.35 -7.95
C ARG A 320 3.99 32.74 -7.03
N GLN A 321 5.16 32.39 -7.57
CA GLN A 321 6.35 31.88 -6.84
C GLN A 321 6.23 30.46 -6.27
N SER A 322 5.59 29.52 -6.97
CA SER A 322 5.65 28.10 -6.58
C SER A 322 6.96 27.43 -7.10
N PRO A 323 7.87 26.93 -6.24
CA PRO A 323 9.12 26.28 -6.66
C PRO A 323 8.94 24.83 -7.12
N LEU A 324 7.69 24.35 -7.27
CA LEU A 324 7.39 22.94 -7.48
C LEU A 324 7.62 22.54 -8.95
N SER A 325 8.73 21.86 -9.19
CA SER A 325 9.09 21.35 -10.53
C SER A 325 8.07 20.36 -11.10
N SER A 326 7.34 19.64 -10.24
CA SER A 326 6.29 18.69 -10.64
C SER A 326 5.16 19.33 -11.45
N LEU A 327 4.78 20.58 -11.14
CA LEU A 327 3.70 21.29 -11.83
C LEU A 327 4.03 21.54 -13.31
N LYS A 328 5.32 21.67 -13.65
CA LYS A 328 5.75 21.96 -15.03
C LYS A 328 5.49 20.80 -15.99
N ILE A 329 5.55 19.56 -15.50
CA ILE A 329 5.44 18.33 -16.32
C ILE A 329 4.02 17.77 -16.31
N LEU A 330 3.24 18.08 -15.27
CA LEU A 330 1.88 17.56 -15.05
C LEU A 330 0.95 17.68 -16.27
N PRO A 331 0.90 18.80 -17.03
CA PRO A 331 0.10 18.88 -18.26
C PRO A 331 0.46 17.81 -19.29
N LEU A 332 1.75 17.53 -19.44
CA LEU A 332 2.24 16.52 -20.38
C LEU A 332 1.82 15.11 -19.95
N ILE A 333 1.77 14.83 -18.65
CA ILE A 333 1.33 13.53 -18.12
C ILE A 333 -0.13 13.27 -18.51
N PHE A 334 -1.02 14.23 -18.28
CA PHE A 334 -2.43 14.10 -18.70
C PHE A 334 -2.58 13.98 -20.21
N ALA A 335 -1.84 14.77 -20.99
CA ALA A 335 -1.85 14.65 -22.44
C ALA A 335 -1.43 13.25 -22.91
N LEU A 336 -0.36 12.69 -22.35
CA LEU A 336 0.11 11.34 -22.69
C LEU A 336 -0.89 10.25 -22.27
N LEU A 337 -1.51 10.38 -21.09
CA LEU A 337 -2.59 9.49 -20.67
C LEU A 337 -3.79 9.56 -21.62
N GLY A 338 -4.15 10.76 -22.08
CA GLY A 338 -5.20 10.93 -23.08
C GLY A 338 -4.91 10.21 -24.39
N ILE A 339 -3.66 10.28 -24.88
CA ILE A 339 -3.22 9.50 -26.06
C ILE A 339 -3.22 8.00 -25.78
N PHE A 340 -2.80 7.57 -24.60
CA PHE A 340 -2.80 6.17 -24.20
C PHE A 340 -4.21 5.57 -24.17
N TRP A 341 -5.17 6.27 -23.56
CA TRP A 341 -6.55 5.77 -23.45
C TRP A 341 -7.24 5.62 -24.81
N ARG A 342 -6.91 6.46 -25.81
CA ARG A 342 -7.47 6.35 -27.17
C ARG A 342 -6.72 5.37 -28.08
N TRP A 343 -5.74 4.61 -27.59
CA TRP A 343 -4.77 3.88 -28.43
C TRP A 343 -5.42 2.98 -29.50
N ASP A 344 -6.52 2.32 -29.16
CA ASP A 344 -7.22 1.38 -30.05
C ASP A 344 -8.39 2.01 -30.81
N GLU A 345 -8.54 3.34 -30.72
CA GLU A 345 -9.65 4.06 -31.36
C GLU A 345 -9.17 4.94 -32.50
N PHE A 346 -9.77 4.78 -33.68
CA PHE A 346 -9.60 5.67 -34.84
C PHE A 346 -10.95 6.23 -35.31
N ASN A 347 -11.31 7.42 -34.82
CA ASN A 347 -12.61 8.06 -35.03
C ASN A 347 -12.50 9.55 -35.40
N THR A 348 -13.63 10.26 -35.53
CA THR A 348 -13.66 11.69 -35.92
C THR A 348 -12.89 12.62 -34.97
N TYR A 349 -12.74 12.22 -33.71
CA TYR A 349 -12.14 13.03 -32.66
C TYR A 349 -10.65 12.76 -32.46
N THR A 350 -10.08 11.71 -33.04
CA THR A 350 -8.69 11.31 -32.78
C THR A 350 -7.69 12.39 -33.17
N GLY A 351 -7.85 12.96 -34.35
CA GLY A 351 -6.99 14.06 -34.79
C GLY A 351 -7.10 15.29 -33.87
N LEU A 352 -8.29 15.59 -33.31
CA LEU A 352 -8.44 16.66 -32.33
C LEU A 352 -7.75 16.33 -30.99
N LEU A 353 -7.81 15.08 -30.54
CA LEU A 353 -7.12 14.62 -29.33
C LEU A 353 -5.60 14.67 -29.49
N THR A 354 -5.08 14.26 -30.64
CA THR A 354 -3.66 14.38 -31.01
C THR A 354 -3.21 15.82 -31.06
N LEU A 355 -4.03 16.70 -31.65
CA LEU A 355 -3.76 18.12 -31.68
C LEU A 355 -3.71 18.70 -30.26
N GLY A 356 -4.68 18.37 -29.41
CA GLY A 356 -4.71 18.82 -28.02
C GLY A 356 -3.48 18.36 -27.22
N ALA A 357 -3.06 17.10 -27.38
CA ALA A 357 -1.85 16.58 -26.77
C ALA A 357 -0.59 17.29 -27.28
N ALA A 358 -0.50 17.52 -28.59
CA ALA A 358 0.62 18.21 -29.22
C ALA A 358 0.72 19.67 -28.75
N LEU A 359 -0.40 20.40 -28.68
CA LEU A 359 -0.44 21.76 -28.13
C LEU A 359 0.01 21.80 -26.67
N THR A 360 -0.45 20.83 -25.87
CA THR A 360 -0.01 20.68 -24.48
C THR A 360 1.51 20.45 -24.40
N GLY A 361 2.04 19.58 -25.26
CA GLY A 361 3.47 19.31 -25.37
C GLY A 361 4.31 20.53 -25.78
N ILE A 362 3.83 21.36 -26.71
CA ILE A 362 4.50 22.62 -27.07
C ILE A 362 4.61 23.55 -25.86
N GLY A 363 3.53 23.76 -25.12
CA GLY A 363 3.57 24.66 -23.95
C GLY A 363 4.49 24.15 -22.85
N VAL A 364 4.50 22.84 -22.58
CA VAL A 364 5.45 22.24 -21.64
C VAL A 364 6.89 22.32 -22.15
N GLY A 365 7.11 22.05 -23.44
CA GLY A 365 8.42 22.15 -24.10
C GLY A 365 9.02 23.56 -24.01
N TYR A 366 8.20 24.58 -24.20
CA TYR A 366 8.57 25.97 -24.00
C TYR A 366 9.02 26.25 -22.55
N ARG A 367 8.23 25.83 -21.55
CA ARG A 367 8.53 26.03 -20.12
C ARG A 367 9.82 25.37 -19.66
N LEU A 368 10.05 24.14 -20.11
CA LEU A 368 11.23 23.35 -19.74
C LEU A 368 12.45 23.66 -20.63
N ARG A 369 12.30 24.52 -21.64
CA ARG A 369 13.29 24.74 -22.72
C ARG A 369 13.70 23.41 -23.37
N GLY A 370 12.77 22.45 -23.43
CA GLY A 370 12.97 21.09 -23.91
C GLY A 370 12.81 21.01 -25.42
N LYS A 371 13.93 21.06 -26.16
CA LYS A 371 13.93 20.95 -27.63
C LYS A 371 13.27 19.65 -28.12
N VAL A 372 13.55 18.53 -27.45
CA VAL A 372 13.01 17.21 -27.80
C VAL A 372 11.47 17.21 -27.71
N ILE A 373 10.92 17.66 -26.59
CA ILE A 373 9.45 17.72 -26.38
C ILE A 373 8.81 18.62 -27.44
N THR A 374 9.41 19.76 -27.72
CA THR A 374 8.91 20.71 -28.73
C THR A 374 8.89 20.07 -30.12
N TYR A 375 9.96 19.41 -30.55
CA TYR A 375 10.01 18.74 -31.85
C TYR A 375 9.05 17.55 -31.95
N CYS A 376 8.96 16.71 -30.91
CA CYS A 376 7.96 15.64 -30.87
C CYS A 376 6.53 16.20 -30.96
N SER A 377 6.28 17.34 -30.34
CA SER A 377 4.96 17.99 -30.39
C SER A 377 4.64 18.57 -31.76
N LEU A 378 5.62 19.14 -32.48
CA LEU A 378 5.44 19.55 -33.87
C LEU A 378 5.12 18.37 -34.79
N ILE A 379 5.83 17.23 -34.62
CA ILE A 379 5.46 15.98 -35.30
C ILE A 379 4.02 15.60 -34.96
N GLY A 380 3.62 15.73 -33.69
CA GLY A 380 2.24 15.50 -33.23
C GLY A 380 1.21 16.39 -33.93
N ILE A 381 1.48 17.67 -34.17
CA ILE A 381 0.58 18.56 -34.94
C ILE A 381 0.41 18.05 -36.37
N SER A 382 1.51 17.65 -37.02
CA SER A 382 1.43 17.08 -38.36
C SER A 382 0.61 15.79 -38.38
N LEU A 383 0.84 14.89 -37.41
CA LEU A 383 0.08 13.65 -37.26
C LEU A 383 -1.42 13.92 -37.05
N ALA A 384 -1.77 14.90 -36.22
CA ALA A 384 -3.16 15.29 -36.00
C ALA A 384 -3.87 15.70 -37.31
N GLY A 385 -3.19 16.50 -38.14
CA GLY A 385 -3.71 16.89 -39.46
C GLY A 385 -3.94 15.69 -40.38
N TYR A 386 -3.00 14.74 -40.39
CA TYR A 386 -3.17 13.49 -41.14
C TYR A 386 -4.31 12.62 -40.58
N GLU A 387 -4.40 12.43 -39.27
CA GLU A 387 -5.46 11.62 -38.64
C GLU A 387 -6.85 12.15 -39.01
N LEU A 388 -7.08 13.48 -38.97
CA LEU A 388 -8.36 14.10 -39.35
C LEU A 388 -8.74 13.79 -40.80
N VAL A 389 -7.79 13.97 -41.72
CA VAL A 389 -8.04 13.82 -43.17
C VAL A 389 -8.18 12.35 -43.55
N ILE A 390 -7.31 11.48 -43.02
CA ILE A 390 -7.39 10.02 -43.23
C ILE A 390 -8.75 9.50 -42.73
N TYR A 391 -9.20 9.95 -41.56
CA TYR A 391 -10.51 9.53 -41.06
C TYR A 391 -11.64 9.95 -42.00
N GLN A 392 -11.66 11.21 -42.47
CA GLN A 392 -12.68 11.67 -43.42
C GLN A 392 -12.66 10.88 -44.74
N MET A 393 -11.47 10.56 -45.24
CA MET A 393 -11.31 9.74 -46.45
C MET A 393 -11.86 8.33 -46.25
N LEU A 394 -11.60 7.69 -45.11
CA LEU A 394 -12.14 6.35 -44.79
C LEU A 394 -13.67 6.32 -44.69
N GLN A 395 -14.31 7.44 -44.37
CA GLN A 395 -15.78 7.55 -44.33
C GLN A 395 -16.40 7.84 -45.71
N SER A 396 -15.60 8.27 -46.70
CA SER A 396 -16.10 8.57 -48.03
C SER A 396 -16.29 7.29 -48.86
N SER A 397 -17.47 7.09 -49.44
CA SER A 397 -17.76 5.93 -50.29
C SER A 397 -17.40 6.21 -51.75
N GLY A 398 -16.52 5.38 -52.35
CA GLY A 398 -16.34 5.32 -53.81
C GLY A 398 -15.18 6.14 -54.41
N GLY A 399 -14.20 6.58 -53.62
CA GLY A 399 -13.03 7.32 -54.11
C GLY A 399 -11.93 6.44 -54.73
N ASN A 400 -11.22 6.96 -55.74
CA ASN A 400 -10.02 6.33 -56.28
C ASN A 400 -8.85 6.48 -55.29
N PRO A 401 -8.06 5.43 -54.99
CA PRO A 401 -6.86 5.54 -54.15
C PRO A 401 -5.89 6.67 -54.55
N ALA A 402 -5.83 7.01 -55.84
CA ALA A 402 -5.03 8.12 -56.34
C ALA A 402 -5.50 9.48 -55.78
N ASP A 403 -6.80 9.70 -55.66
CA ASP A 403 -7.37 10.94 -55.10
C ASP A 403 -6.96 11.09 -53.64
N GLY A 404 -6.95 9.98 -52.89
CA GLY A 404 -6.47 9.95 -51.51
C GLY A 404 -5.00 10.38 -51.36
N LEU A 405 -4.12 9.90 -52.24
CA LEU A 405 -2.71 10.32 -52.26
C LEU A 405 -2.57 11.81 -52.61
N THR A 406 -3.37 12.34 -53.53
CA THR A 406 -3.34 13.77 -53.86
C THR A 406 -3.80 14.64 -52.69
N ILE A 407 -4.82 14.22 -51.95
CA ILE A 407 -5.30 14.90 -50.74
C ILE A 407 -4.21 14.88 -49.65
N LEU A 408 -3.56 13.74 -49.41
CA LEU A 408 -2.48 13.64 -48.44
C LEU A 408 -1.25 14.48 -48.83
N ALA A 409 -0.92 14.55 -50.13
CA ALA A 409 0.14 15.41 -50.65
C ALA A 409 -0.19 16.90 -50.46
N PHE A 410 -1.46 17.27 -50.67
CA PHE A 410 -1.94 18.63 -50.41
C PHE A 410 -1.83 19.00 -48.93
N VAL A 411 -2.22 18.09 -48.02
CA VAL A 411 -2.04 18.27 -46.57
C VAL A 411 -0.57 18.45 -46.21
N ALA A 412 0.32 17.62 -46.78
CA ALA A 412 1.76 17.74 -46.57
C ALA A 412 2.29 19.11 -47.00
N ALA A 413 1.89 19.58 -48.19
CA ALA A 413 2.26 20.88 -48.71
C ALA A 413 1.73 22.04 -47.83
N ALA A 414 0.48 21.94 -47.35
CA ALA A 414 -0.12 22.92 -46.46
C ALA A 414 0.63 23.01 -45.11
N ILE A 415 0.93 21.86 -44.50
CA ILE A 415 1.70 21.80 -43.25
C ILE A 415 3.10 22.42 -43.44
N ALA A 416 3.80 22.06 -44.52
CA ALA A 416 5.12 22.61 -44.84
C ALA A 416 5.08 24.14 -45.03
N LEU A 417 4.05 24.65 -45.70
CA LEU A 417 3.85 26.09 -45.90
C LEU A 417 3.61 26.80 -44.57
N ILE A 418 2.76 26.25 -43.70
CA ILE A 418 2.49 26.79 -42.36
C ILE A 418 3.79 26.85 -41.54
N TYR A 419 4.59 25.78 -41.51
CA TYR A 419 5.87 25.79 -40.79
C TYR A 419 6.83 26.84 -41.34
N ARG A 420 6.90 27.00 -42.66
CA ARG A 420 7.75 28.03 -43.29
C ARG A 420 7.29 29.43 -42.92
N LEU A 421 5.99 29.70 -42.89
CA LEU A 421 5.44 30.98 -42.46
C LEU A 421 5.71 31.26 -40.98
N PHE A 422 5.59 30.25 -40.11
CA PHE A 422 5.92 30.38 -38.69
C PHE A 422 7.40 30.72 -38.46
N VAL A 423 8.31 30.05 -39.17
CA VAL A 423 9.74 30.36 -39.10
C VAL A 423 10.00 31.79 -39.55
N TYR A 424 9.41 32.20 -40.68
CA TYR A 424 9.53 33.56 -41.22
C TYR A 424 9.02 34.62 -40.22
N PHE A 425 7.86 34.40 -39.62
CA PHE A 425 7.27 35.30 -38.62
C PHE A 425 8.14 35.42 -37.36
N ILE A 426 8.69 34.30 -36.86
CA ILE A 426 9.60 34.31 -35.70
C ILE A 426 10.91 35.05 -36.02
N THR A 427 11.43 34.91 -37.25
CA THR A 427 12.65 35.63 -37.64
C THR A 427 12.44 37.13 -37.74
N ILE A 428 11.26 37.59 -38.19
CA ILE A 428 10.92 39.01 -38.26
C ILE A 428 10.62 39.60 -36.88
N ALA A 429 9.94 38.86 -36.00
CA ALA A 429 9.64 39.33 -34.64
C ALA A 429 10.89 39.46 -33.73
N ARG A 430 12.05 38.95 -34.15
CA ARG A 430 13.33 39.04 -33.43
C ARG A 430 14.31 40.06 -34.01
N SER A 431 14.04 40.62 -35.20
CA SER A 431 14.75 41.76 -35.78
C SER A 431 14.08 43.05 -35.37
#